data_AF-A0A1Z5SBS5-F1
#
_entry.id   AF-A0A1Z5SBS5-F1
#
_cell.length_a   1.000
_cell.length_b   1.000
_cell.length_c   1.000
_cell.angle_alpha   90.00
_cell.angle_beta   90.00
_cell.angle_gamma   90.00
#
_symmetry.space_group_name_H-M   'P 1'
#
loop_
_entity.id
_entity.type
_entity.pdbx_description
1 polymer ?
#
loop_
_entity_poly.entity_id
_entity_poly.type
_entity_poly.pdbx_seq_one_letter_code
_entity_poly.pdbx_strand_id
1 'polypeptide(L)'
;MLAKGRKIAGRGEEMSAHYAFGPQDDDAIIKHRLLTRTTTTRGEPPLKKLQKKFMSFATEIEKDTDNASDCERLYKAFLQEINTFELPLLKSKAVVDANIREKESFNDLQVEIERQILQAKTDIEDLKKQLEQSKIERQHKEECEAIRKLICLQPPRSETEKLIADLEKEIADLEAENVACIRTLELRKKQFALLLHVVDELQISIEDEQKSIADELRAITGEQKMNIEEGSVVASDSMVVD
;
A
#
# COMPACT_ATOMS: atom_id res chain seq x y z
N MET A 1 -26.01 4.95 39.94
CA MET A 1 -25.84 3.93 38.88
C MET A 1 -24.74 2.97 39.33
N LEU A 2 -25.11 1.91 40.05
CA LEU A 2 -24.20 0.88 40.56
C LEU A 2 -24.78 -0.47 40.14
N ALA A 3 -24.10 -1.14 39.20
CA ALA A 3 -24.54 -2.40 38.62
C ALA A 3 -24.37 -3.55 39.63
N LYS A 4 -25.49 -4.22 39.96
CA LYS A 4 -25.54 -5.44 40.77
C LYS A 4 -24.90 -6.60 40.01
N GLY A 5 -23.81 -7.13 40.56
CA GLY A 5 -23.23 -8.42 40.14
C GLY A 5 -24.17 -9.58 40.46
N ARG A 6 -24.53 -10.36 39.44
CA ARG A 6 -25.34 -11.57 39.54
C ARG A 6 -24.43 -12.74 39.88
N LYS A 7 -24.49 -13.25 41.12
CA LYS A 7 -23.88 -14.53 41.51
C LYS A 7 -24.61 -15.66 40.79
N ILE A 8 -23.89 -16.40 39.94
CA ILE A 8 -24.32 -17.69 39.40
C ILE A 8 -23.76 -18.75 40.35
N ALA A 9 -24.62 -19.29 41.21
CA ALA A 9 -24.38 -20.55 41.90
C ALA A 9 -25.05 -21.64 41.07
N GLY A 10 -24.25 -22.54 40.50
CA GLY A 10 -24.71 -23.58 39.59
C GLY A 10 -23.79 -24.78 39.61
N ARG A 11 -23.74 -25.46 40.75
CA ARG A 11 -23.68 -26.93 40.87
C ARG A 11 -22.74 -27.66 39.91
N GLY A 12 -21.44 -27.48 40.11
CA GLY A 12 -20.42 -28.45 39.67
C GLY A 12 -20.34 -29.61 40.66
N GLU A 13 -21.40 -30.43 40.74
CA GLU A 13 -21.27 -31.80 41.21
C GLU A 13 -20.93 -32.61 39.96
N GLU A 14 -19.65 -32.94 39.80
CA GLU A 14 -19.22 -34.01 38.92
C GLU A 14 -20.03 -35.25 39.30
N MET A 15 -21.06 -35.56 38.51
CA MET A 15 -21.65 -36.89 38.47
C MET A 15 -20.56 -37.81 37.92
N SER A 16 -19.62 -38.18 38.78
CA SER A 16 -18.80 -39.37 38.61
C SER A 16 -19.80 -40.51 38.54
N ALA A 17 -20.10 -40.94 37.31
CA ALA A 17 -20.85 -42.15 37.07
C ALA A 17 -20.07 -43.26 37.77
N HIS A 18 -20.59 -43.71 38.91
CA HIS A 18 -20.09 -44.87 39.64
C HIS A 18 -20.30 -46.10 38.73
N TYR A 19 -19.38 -46.30 37.79
CA TYR A 19 -19.24 -47.56 37.09
C TYR A 19 -18.72 -48.59 38.09
N ALA A 20 -19.36 -49.75 38.14
CA ALA A 20 -19.02 -50.81 39.08
C ALA A 20 -17.65 -51.46 38.78
N PHE A 21 -17.05 -51.15 37.63
CA PHE A 21 -15.72 -51.61 37.21
C PHE A 21 -14.96 -50.48 36.49
N GLY A 22 -13.66 -50.69 36.23
CA GLY A 22 -12.82 -49.70 35.54
C GLY A 22 -13.13 -49.62 34.03
N PRO A 23 -12.85 -48.48 33.36
CA PRO A 23 -13.23 -48.25 31.96
C PRO A 23 -12.75 -49.31 30.95
N GLN A 24 -11.59 -49.92 31.21
CA GLN A 24 -11.00 -50.96 30.35
C GLN A 24 -11.65 -52.34 30.56
N ASP A 25 -12.07 -52.64 31.79
CA ASP A 25 -12.77 -53.88 32.13
C ASP A 25 -14.25 -53.80 31.74
N ASP A 26 -14.84 -52.60 31.80
CA ASP A 26 -16.23 -52.34 31.38
C ASP A 26 -16.43 -52.66 29.91
N ASP A 27 -15.55 -52.23 29.01
CA ASP A 27 -15.69 -52.53 27.58
C ASP A 27 -15.63 -54.04 27.30
N ALA A 28 -14.77 -54.77 28.01
CA ALA A 28 -14.70 -56.23 27.90
C ALA A 28 -15.97 -56.90 28.45
N ILE A 29 -16.48 -56.43 29.60
CA ILE A 29 -17.71 -56.94 30.23
C ILE A 29 -18.94 -56.60 29.38
N ILE A 30 -19.03 -55.39 28.84
CA ILE A 30 -20.11 -54.91 27.96
C ILE A 30 -20.08 -55.70 26.65
N LYS A 31 -18.91 -55.85 26.02
CA LYS A 31 -18.72 -56.69 24.83
C LYS A 31 -19.16 -58.13 25.11
N HIS A 32 -18.75 -58.71 26.22
CA HIS A 32 -19.14 -60.07 26.61
C HIS A 32 -20.66 -60.18 26.83
N ARG A 33 -21.28 -59.20 27.50
CA ARG A 33 -22.74 -59.15 27.72
C ARG A 33 -23.54 -58.98 26.42
N LEU A 34 -23.07 -58.14 25.49
CA LEU A 34 -23.68 -57.95 24.17
C LEU A 34 -23.57 -59.20 23.30
N LEU A 35 -22.40 -59.83 23.25
CA LEU A 35 -22.15 -61.04 22.48
C LEU A 35 -22.94 -62.24 23.00
N THR A 36 -23.00 -62.42 24.33
CA THR A 36 -23.71 -63.55 24.96
C THR A 36 -25.18 -63.28 25.22
N ARG A 37 -25.63 -62.01 25.08
CA ARG A 37 -26.97 -61.52 25.45
C ARG A 37 -27.39 -62.00 26.85
N THR A 38 -26.44 -62.05 27.78
CA THR A 38 -26.63 -62.53 29.17
C THR A 38 -27.60 -61.65 29.97
N THR A 39 -27.87 -60.43 29.51
CA THR A 39 -28.89 -59.52 30.05
C THR A 39 -29.95 -59.23 28.98
N THR A 40 -31.00 -60.04 28.90
CA THR A 40 -32.22 -59.70 28.16
C THR A 40 -33.23 -59.12 29.15
N THR A 41 -33.86 -57.99 28.83
CA THR A 41 -34.82 -57.29 29.71
C THR A 41 -36.09 -58.09 30.02
N ARG A 42 -36.37 -59.17 29.27
CA ARG A 42 -37.37 -60.20 29.57
C ARG A 42 -36.92 -61.56 29.04
N GLY A 43 -36.85 -62.57 29.92
CA GLY A 43 -36.67 -63.98 29.56
C GLY A 43 -35.32 -64.57 29.96
N GLU A 44 -35.18 -65.89 29.75
CA GLU A 44 -33.95 -66.63 29.97
C GLU A 44 -32.90 -66.28 28.89
N PRO A 45 -31.60 -66.09 29.25
CA PRO A 45 -30.56 -65.83 28.28
C PRO A 45 -30.52 -66.89 27.16
N PRO A 46 -30.43 -66.49 25.88
CA PRO A 46 -30.48 -67.43 24.75
C PRO A 46 -29.46 -68.57 24.85
N LEU A 47 -28.24 -68.28 25.30
CA LEU A 47 -27.19 -69.30 25.51
C LEU A 47 -27.57 -70.30 26.62
N LYS A 48 -28.18 -69.82 27.70
CA LYS A 48 -28.63 -70.66 28.82
C LYS A 48 -29.81 -71.55 28.42
N LYS A 49 -30.73 -71.02 27.61
CA LYS A 49 -31.84 -71.77 27.02
C LYS A 49 -31.35 -72.87 26.08
N LEU A 50 -30.38 -72.56 25.22
CA LEU A 50 -29.71 -73.54 24.36
C LEU A 50 -29.01 -74.64 25.17
N GLN A 51 -28.25 -74.24 26.19
CA GLN A 51 -27.57 -75.18 27.10
C GLN A 51 -28.56 -76.13 27.78
N LYS A 52 -29.70 -75.63 28.28
CA LYS A 52 -30.74 -76.48 28.87
C LYS A 52 -31.28 -77.51 27.89
N LYS A 53 -31.55 -77.12 26.64
CA LYS A 53 -32.03 -78.03 25.59
C LYS A 53 -31.01 -79.10 25.24
N PHE A 54 -29.73 -78.73 25.18
CA PHE A 54 -28.62 -79.68 25.01
C PHE A 54 -28.56 -80.70 26.15
N MET A 55 -28.56 -80.22 27.41
CA MET A 55 -28.50 -81.11 28.58
C MET A 55 -29.71 -82.04 28.64
N SER A 56 -30.92 -81.55 28.35
CA SER A 56 -32.11 -82.40 28.30
C SER A 56 -32.02 -83.51 27.25
N PHE A 57 -31.45 -83.21 26.07
CA PHE A 57 -31.21 -84.22 25.04
C PHE A 57 -30.13 -85.23 25.45
N ALA A 58 -29.00 -84.75 25.98
CA ALA A 58 -27.91 -85.61 26.44
C ALA A 58 -28.35 -86.57 27.56
N THR A 59 -29.08 -86.08 28.55
CA THR A 59 -29.60 -86.91 29.65
C THR A 59 -30.66 -87.91 29.18
N GLU A 60 -31.42 -87.62 28.12
CA GLU A 60 -32.37 -88.60 27.57
C GLU A 60 -31.67 -89.73 26.80
N ILE A 61 -30.55 -89.42 26.12
CA ILE A 61 -29.70 -90.43 25.46
C ILE A 61 -29.02 -91.35 26.47
N GLU A 62 -28.61 -90.82 27.62
CA GLU A 62 -27.91 -91.59 28.67
C GLU A 62 -28.82 -92.58 29.43
N LYS A 63 -30.14 -92.54 29.19
CA LYS A 63 -31.08 -93.51 29.78
C LYS A 63 -31.05 -94.80 28.97
N ASP A 64 -30.74 -95.92 29.61
CA ASP A 64 -30.80 -97.29 29.06
C ASP A 64 -32.26 -97.79 28.91
N THR A 65 -33.12 -96.99 28.27
CA THR A 65 -34.54 -97.27 28.03
C THR A 65 -34.87 -97.05 26.56
N ASP A 66 -35.80 -97.84 26.00
CA ASP A 66 -36.22 -97.75 24.59
C ASP A 66 -37.08 -96.49 24.32
N ASN A 67 -36.41 -95.31 24.30
CA ASN A 67 -37.03 -93.98 24.25
C ASN A 67 -36.73 -93.24 22.93
N ALA A 68 -36.57 -93.97 21.81
CA ALA A 68 -36.15 -93.42 20.52
C ALA A 68 -36.98 -92.19 20.05
N SER A 69 -38.30 -92.22 20.28
CA SER A 69 -39.21 -91.12 19.93
C SER A 69 -38.96 -89.84 20.73
N ASP A 70 -38.58 -89.94 22.00
CA ASP A 70 -38.32 -88.78 22.85
C ASP A 70 -36.94 -88.18 22.56
N CYS A 71 -35.95 -89.02 22.28
CA CYS A 71 -34.65 -88.59 21.77
C CYS A 71 -34.79 -87.80 20.46
N GLU A 72 -35.57 -88.29 19.49
CA GLU A 72 -35.79 -87.58 18.22
C GLU A 72 -36.49 -86.21 18.43
N ARG A 73 -37.50 -86.17 19.31
CA ARG A 73 -38.21 -84.94 19.66
C ARG A 73 -37.29 -83.90 20.31
N LEU A 74 -36.46 -84.33 21.26
CA LEU A 74 -35.49 -83.46 21.94
C LEU A 74 -34.38 -82.98 21.00
N TYR A 75 -33.91 -83.84 20.09
CA TYR A 75 -32.95 -83.48 19.05
C TYR A 75 -33.50 -82.36 18.13
N LYS A 76 -34.74 -82.52 17.62
CA LYS A 76 -35.38 -81.49 16.79
C LYS A 76 -35.56 -80.17 17.55
N ALA A 77 -35.94 -80.24 18.83
CA ALA A 77 -36.08 -79.07 19.68
C ALA A 77 -34.73 -78.37 19.95
N PHE A 78 -33.64 -79.12 20.10
CA PHE A 78 -32.30 -78.57 20.25
C PHE A 78 -31.83 -77.90 18.95
N LEU A 79 -32.01 -78.54 17.80
CA LEU A 79 -31.65 -77.98 16.49
C LEU A 79 -32.41 -76.66 16.20
N GLN A 80 -33.70 -76.61 16.54
CA GLN A 80 -34.48 -75.38 16.42
C GLN A 80 -33.94 -74.25 17.32
N GLU A 81 -33.50 -74.57 18.54
CA GLU A 81 -32.90 -73.58 19.43
C GLU A 81 -31.53 -73.09 18.94
N ILE A 82 -30.71 -73.97 18.34
CA ILE A 82 -29.45 -73.58 17.66
C ILE A 82 -29.74 -72.54 16.58
N ASN A 83 -30.67 -72.84 15.66
CA ASN A 83 -31.01 -71.91 14.57
C ASN A 83 -31.54 -70.57 15.10
N THR A 84 -32.32 -70.61 16.18
CA THR A 84 -32.84 -69.41 16.85
C THR A 84 -31.73 -68.59 17.50
N PHE A 85 -30.69 -69.25 18.02
CA PHE A 85 -29.51 -68.60 18.60
C PHE A 85 -28.56 -68.03 17.55
N GLU A 86 -28.43 -68.68 16.40
CA GLU A 86 -27.56 -68.27 15.29
C GLU A 86 -28.02 -66.96 14.63
N LEU A 87 -29.34 -66.79 14.42
CA LEU A 87 -29.88 -65.64 13.70
C LEU A 87 -29.47 -64.26 14.32
N PRO A 88 -29.56 -64.04 15.64
CA PRO A 88 -29.03 -62.84 16.28
C PRO A 88 -27.51 -62.64 16.11
N LEU A 89 -26.71 -63.71 16.08
CA LEU A 89 -25.26 -63.63 15.89
C LEU A 89 -24.93 -63.15 14.48
N LEU A 90 -25.59 -63.71 13.47
CA LEU A 90 -25.47 -63.27 12.08
C LEU A 90 -25.89 -61.81 11.92
N LYS A 91 -26.98 -61.39 12.57
CA LYS A 91 -27.40 -59.99 12.58
C LYS A 91 -26.35 -59.08 13.22
N SER A 92 -25.78 -59.48 14.36
CA SER A 92 -24.72 -58.70 15.03
C SER A 92 -23.49 -58.55 14.14
N LYS A 93 -23.06 -59.63 13.48
CA LYS A 93 -21.97 -59.61 12.50
C LYS A 93 -22.26 -58.63 11.36
N ALA A 94 -23.44 -58.71 10.75
CA ALA A 94 -23.82 -57.81 9.66
C ALA A 94 -23.83 -56.33 10.08
N VAL A 95 -24.25 -56.04 11.32
CA VAL A 95 -24.18 -54.68 11.90
C VAL A 95 -22.74 -54.23 12.10
N VAL A 96 -21.86 -55.09 12.63
CA VAL A 96 -20.44 -54.79 12.78
C VAL A 96 -19.80 -54.49 11.42
N ASP A 97 -20.05 -55.33 10.42
CA ASP A 97 -19.53 -55.13 9.07
C ASP A 97 -20.04 -53.82 8.44
N ALA A 98 -21.30 -53.45 8.70
CA ALA A 98 -21.85 -52.16 8.26
C ALA A 98 -21.19 -50.97 8.95
N ASN A 99 -20.99 -51.03 10.27
CA ASN A 99 -20.33 -49.99 11.04
C ASN A 99 -18.87 -49.79 10.61
N ILE A 100 -18.16 -50.86 10.25
CA ILE A 100 -16.78 -50.77 9.73
C ILE A 100 -16.75 -49.99 8.42
N ARG A 101 -17.65 -50.31 7.47
CA ARG A 101 -17.75 -49.57 6.20
C ARG A 101 -18.12 -48.11 6.41
N GLU A 102 -19.05 -47.84 7.33
CA GLU A 102 -19.48 -46.48 7.64
C GLU A 102 -18.35 -45.67 8.27
N LYS A 103 -17.58 -46.29 9.19
CA LYS A 103 -16.37 -45.69 9.77
C LYS A 103 -15.34 -45.33 8.69
N GLU A 104 -15.08 -46.22 7.75
CA GLU A 104 -14.17 -45.96 6.64
C GLU A 104 -14.65 -44.77 5.80
N SER A 105 -15.94 -44.72 5.46
CA SER A 105 -16.54 -43.59 4.75
C SER A 105 -16.42 -42.27 5.52
N PHE A 106 -16.53 -42.27 6.85
CA PHE A 106 -16.33 -41.08 7.67
C PHE A 106 -14.86 -40.63 7.72
N ASN A 107 -13.91 -41.56 7.72
CA ASN A 107 -12.49 -41.22 7.64
C ASN A 107 -12.18 -40.53 6.29
N ASP A 108 -12.71 -41.05 5.19
CA ASP A 108 -12.52 -40.44 3.87
C ASP A 108 -13.13 -39.03 3.81
N LEU A 109 -14.34 -38.86 4.37
CA LEU A 109 -14.98 -37.55 4.47
C LEU A 109 -14.17 -36.58 5.33
N GLN A 110 -13.59 -37.06 6.44
CA GLN A 110 -12.73 -36.23 7.30
C GLN A 110 -11.51 -35.72 6.53
N VAL A 111 -10.82 -36.59 5.79
CA VAL A 111 -9.66 -36.20 4.96
C VAL A 111 -10.07 -35.16 3.92
N GLU A 112 -11.21 -35.34 3.28
CA GLU A 112 -11.71 -34.40 2.27
C GLU A 112 -12.07 -33.03 2.88
N ILE A 113 -12.70 -33.01 4.06
CA ILE A 113 -12.98 -31.76 4.78
C ILE A 113 -11.67 -31.05 5.18
N GLU A 114 -10.68 -31.79 5.70
CA GLU A 114 -9.37 -31.24 6.06
C GLU A 114 -8.67 -30.63 4.83
N ARG A 115 -8.75 -31.28 3.68
CA ARG A 115 -8.24 -30.77 2.40
C ARG A 115 -8.94 -29.47 1.99
N GLN A 116 -10.27 -29.41 2.09
CA GLN A 116 -11.05 -28.20 1.78
C GLN A 116 -10.73 -27.05 2.72
N ILE A 117 -10.55 -27.33 4.02
CA ILE A 117 -10.13 -26.32 5.00
C ILE A 117 -8.75 -25.76 4.64
N LEU A 118 -7.80 -26.62 4.26
CA LEU A 118 -6.47 -26.17 3.85
C LEU A 118 -6.53 -25.30 2.60
N GLN A 119 -7.32 -25.72 1.58
CA GLN A 119 -7.51 -24.93 0.38
C GLN A 119 -8.12 -23.54 0.69
N ALA A 120 -9.18 -23.50 1.49
CA ALA A 120 -9.82 -22.24 1.86
C ALA A 120 -8.88 -21.30 2.63
N LYS A 121 -7.98 -21.84 3.47
CA LYS A 121 -6.95 -21.04 4.14
C LYS A 121 -5.97 -20.42 3.14
N THR A 122 -5.48 -21.21 2.17
CA THR A 122 -4.63 -20.72 1.10
C THR A 122 -5.32 -19.62 0.29
N ASP A 123 -6.57 -19.82 -0.09
CA ASP A 123 -7.35 -18.84 -0.85
C ASP A 123 -7.52 -17.53 -0.06
N ILE A 124 -7.76 -17.61 1.25
CA ILE A 124 -7.82 -16.44 2.13
C ILE A 124 -6.49 -15.68 2.15
N GLU A 125 -5.35 -16.38 2.23
CA GLU A 125 -4.03 -15.75 2.22
C GLU A 125 -3.75 -15.04 0.90
N ASP A 126 -4.10 -15.65 -0.22
CA ASP A 126 -3.91 -15.04 -1.54
C ASP A 126 -4.84 -13.85 -1.78
N LEU A 127 -6.10 -13.95 -1.35
CA LEU A 127 -7.04 -12.81 -1.38
C LEU A 127 -6.56 -11.65 -0.51
N LYS A 128 -5.93 -11.91 0.64
CA LYS A 128 -5.31 -10.86 1.47
C LYS A 128 -4.17 -10.14 0.75
N LYS A 129 -3.31 -10.89 0.04
CA LYS A 129 -2.22 -10.30 -0.76
C LYS A 129 -2.77 -9.43 -1.90
N GLN A 130 -3.77 -9.94 -2.62
CA GLN A 130 -4.42 -9.19 -3.70
C GLN A 130 -5.11 -7.92 -3.18
N LEU A 131 -5.76 -8.00 -2.02
CA LEU A 131 -6.39 -6.84 -1.38
C LEU A 131 -5.34 -5.77 -1.03
N GLU A 132 -4.20 -6.17 -0.48
CA GLU A 132 -3.15 -5.21 -0.13
C GLU A 132 -2.54 -4.55 -1.38
N GLN A 133 -2.31 -5.33 -2.44
CA GLN A 133 -1.87 -4.80 -3.72
C GLN A 133 -2.88 -3.80 -4.31
N SER A 134 -4.17 -4.11 -4.24
CA SER A 134 -5.22 -3.23 -4.71
C SER A 134 -5.31 -1.91 -3.92
N LYS A 135 -5.05 -1.95 -2.60
CA LYS A 135 -4.97 -0.72 -1.79
C LYS A 135 -3.80 0.16 -2.22
N ILE A 136 -2.63 -0.42 -2.46
CA ILE A 136 -1.44 0.31 -2.94
C ILE A 136 -1.76 0.98 -4.28
N GLU A 137 -2.35 0.24 -5.22
CA GLU A 137 -2.77 0.79 -6.51
C GLU A 137 -3.78 1.92 -6.37
N ARG A 138 -4.73 1.80 -5.43
CA ARG A 138 -5.69 2.86 -5.13
C ARG A 138 -4.99 4.10 -4.59
N GLN A 139 -4.07 3.94 -3.65
CA GLN A 139 -3.29 5.04 -3.10
C GLN A 139 -2.48 5.76 -4.18
N HIS A 140 -1.78 5.02 -5.05
CA HIS A 140 -1.04 5.62 -6.17
C HIS A 140 -1.95 6.39 -7.12
N LYS A 141 -3.17 5.89 -7.39
CA LYS A 141 -4.17 6.60 -8.20
C LYS A 141 -4.64 7.89 -7.53
N GLU A 142 -4.93 7.85 -6.24
CA GLU A 142 -5.33 9.02 -5.44
C GLU A 142 -4.21 10.08 -5.41
N GLU A 143 -2.95 9.67 -5.23
CA GLU A 143 -1.78 10.55 -5.28
C GLU A 143 -1.58 11.18 -6.66
N CYS A 144 -1.71 10.38 -7.73
CA CYS A 144 -1.66 10.90 -9.10
C CYS A 144 -2.80 11.87 -9.40
N GLU A 145 -4.01 11.62 -8.88
CA GLU A 145 -5.14 12.54 -9.05
C GLU A 145 -4.91 13.86 -8.29
N ALA A 146 -4.35 13.80 -7.08
CA ALA A 146 -3.99 14.99 -6.31
C ALA A 146 -2.94 15.84 -7.06
N ILE A 147 -1.89 15.22 -7.59
CA ILE A 147 -0.88 15.90 -8.42
C ILE A 147 -1.51 16.47 -9.68
N ARG A 148 -2.39 15.72 -10.35
CA ARG A 148 -3.11 16.20 -11.55
C ARG A 148 -3.92 17.45 -11.25
N LYS A 149 -4.65 17.49 -10.13
CA LYS A 149 -5.41 18.69 -9.70
C LYS A 149 -4.48 19.88 -9.49
N LEU A 150 -3.32 19.68 -8.87
CA LEU A 150 -2.33 20.74 -8.69
C LEU A 150 -1.76 21.24 -10.01
N ILE A 151 -1.49 20.35 -10.97
CA ILE A 151 -1.03 20.72 -12.31
C ILE A 151 -2.11 21.51 -13.05
N CYS A 152 -3.38 21.14 -12.93
CA CYS A 152 -4.50 21.85 -13.58
C CYS A 152 -4.71 23.28 -13.03
N LEU A 153 -4.19 23.61 -11.85
CA LEU A 153 -4.20 24.99 -11.34
C LEU A 153 -3.14 25.87 -12.02
N GLN A 154 -2.13 25.27 -12.66
CA GLN A 154 -1.10 25.98 -13.39
C GLN A 154 -1.53 26.22 -14.85
N PRO A 155 -1.13 27.36 -15.45
CA PRO A 155 -1.46 27.64 -16.84
C PRO A 155 -0.82 26.60 -17.79
N PRO A 156 -1.44 26.35 -18.96
CA PRO A 156 -0.88 25.46 -19.97
C PRO A 156 0.53 25.90 -20.38
N ARG A 157 1.46 24.94 -20.43
CA ARG A 157 2.86 25.20 -20.80
C ARG A 157 3.01 25.91 -22.14
N SER A 158 2.16 25.59 -23.12
CA SER A 158 2.15 26.24 -24.44
C SER A 158 1.84 27.73 -24.37
N GLU A 159 0.97 28.17 -23.46
CA GLU A 159 0.65 29.58 -23.27
C GLU A 159 1.83 30.31 -22.61
N THR A 160 2.43 29.70 -21.59
CA THR A 160 3.62 30.26 -20.92
C THR A 160 4.82 30.33 -21.87
N GLU A 161 5.05 29.32 -22.70
CA GLU A 161 6.12 29.31 -23.71
C GLU A 161 5.91 30.39 -24.78
N LYS A 162 4.67 30.60 -25.23
CA LYS A 162 4.34 31.68 -26.15
C LYS A 162 4.60 33.05 -25.52
N LEU A 163 4.16 33.26 -24.27
CA LEU A 163 4.39 34.49 -23.54
C LEU A 163 5.89 34.79 -23.37
N ILE A 164 6.69 33.77 -23.07
CA ILE A 164 8.15 33.90 -22.99
C ILE A 164 8.72 34.34 -24.34
N ALA A 165 8.33 33.68 -25.44
CA ALA A 165 8.82 34.04 -26.77
C ALA A 165 8.42 35.47 -27.19
N ASP A 166 7.20 35.90 -26.85
CA ASP A 166 6.71 37.25 -27.13
C ASP A 166 7.51 38.30 -26.32
N LEU A 167 7.78 38.03 -25.04
CA LEU A 167 8.60 38.89 -24.17
C LEU A 167 10.06 38.96 -24.61
N GLU A 168 10.66 37.82 -25.01
CA GLU A 168 12.03 37.78 -25.53
C GLU A 168 12.18 38.63 -26.79
N LYS A 169 11.17 38.60 -27.66
CA LYS A 169 11.12 39.45 -28.85
C LYS A 169 11.02 40.93 -28.48
N GLU A 170 10.14 41.28 -27.54
CA GLU A 170 9.98 42.66 -27.08
C GLU A 170 11.27 43.21 -26.47
N ILE A 171 11.99 42.39 -25.68
CA ILE A 171 13.31 42.77 -25.14
C ILE A 171 14.29 43.05 -26.27
N ALA A 172 14.38 42.17 -27.27
CA ALA A 172 15.29 42.36 -28.40
C ALA A 172 14.96 43.63 -29.21
N ASP A 173 13.68 43.94 -29.40
CA ASP A 173 13.21 45.15 -30.08
C ASP A 173 13.59 46.41 -29.28
N LEU A 174 13.39 46.40 -27.95
CA LEU A 174 13.77 47.51 -27.06
C LEU A 174 15.28 47.70 -26.99
N GLU A 175 16.06 46.62 -26.96
CA GLU A 175 17.53 46.69 -27.01
C GLU A 175 18.01 47.33 -28.31
N ALA A 176 17.41 46.96 -29.45
CA ALA A 176 17.73 47.56 -30.74
C ALA A 176 17.36 49.05 -30.80
N GLU A 177 16.20 49.44 -30.26
CA GLU A 177 15.78 50.84 -30.16
C GLU A 177 16.74 51.65 -29.26
N ASN A 178 17.12 51.09 -28.10
CA ASN A 178 18.06 51.73 -27.19
C ASN A 178 19.42 51.95 -27.87
N VAL A 179 19.96 50.93 -28.56
CA VAL A 179 21.20 51.06 -29.34
C VAL A 179 21.08 52.15 -30.42
N ALA A 180 19.95 52.21 -31.13
CA ALA A 180 19.70 53.25 -32.13
C ALA A 180 19.61 54.66 -31.52
N CYS A 181 18.99 54.78 -30.34
CA CYS A 181 18.88 56.03 -29.59
C CYS A 181 20.25 56.50 -29.10
N ILE A 182 21.06 55.61 -28.50
CA ILE A 182 22.43 55.89 -28.08
C ILE A 182 23.26 56.38 -29.27
N ARG A 183 23.18 55.70 -30.42
CA ARG A 183 23.92 56.09 -31.63
C ARG A 183 23.52 57.50 -32.12
N THR A 184 22.22 57.81 -32.12
CA THR A 184 21.72 59.14 -32.47
C THR A 184 22.23 60.19 -31.48
N LEU A 185 22.18 59.91 -30.18
CA LEU A 185 22.64 60.81 -29.14
C LEU A 185 24.15 61.09 -29.23
N GLU A 186 24.96 60.07 -29.49
CA GLU A 186 26.39 60.23 -29.75
C GLU A 186 26.67 61.08 -30.99
N LEU A 187 25.91 60.87 -32.07
CA LEU A 187 26.03 61.70 -33.26
C LEU A 187 25.71 63.17 -32.95
N ARG A 188 24.64 63.45 -32.19
CA ARG A 188 24.31 64.82 -31.76
C ARG A 188 25.38 65.41 -30.86
N LYS A 189 25.93 64.65 -29.90
CA LYS A 189 27.07 65.08 -29.08
C LYS A 189 28.26 65.50 -29.94
N LYS A 190 28.61 64.71 -30.97
CA LYS A 190 29.69 65.03 -31.91
C LYS A 190 29.37 66.30 -32.72
N GLN A 191 28.14 66.46 -33.20
CA GLN A 191 27.71 67.67 -33.91
C GLN A 191 27.77 68.93 -33.03
N PHE A 192 27.34 68.84 -31.78
CA PHE A 192 27.43 69.95 -30.82
C PHE A 192 28.88 70.30 -30.48
N ALA A 193 29.74 69.30 -30.27
CA ALA A 193 31.16 69.53 -30.03
C ALA A 193 31.82 70.28 -31.21
N LEU A 194 31.48 69.91 -32.44
CA LEU A 194 31.96 70.62 -33.63
C LEU A 194 31.44 72.07 -33.68
N LEU A 195 30.16 72.30 -33.38
CA LEU A 195 29.59 73.65 -33.35
C LEU A 195 30.29 74.53 -32.31
N LEU A 196 30.54 74.00 -31.10
CA LEU A 196 31.26 74.72 -30.04
C LEU A 196 32.68 75.06 -30.48
N HIS A 197 33.39 74.13 -31.13
CA HIS A 197 34.72 74.40 -31.67
C HIS A 197 34.72 75.53 -32.70
N VAL A 198 33.74 75.56 -33.62
CA VAL A 198 33.62 76.65 -34.61
C VAL A 198 33.30 77.99 -33.94
N VAL A 199 32.47 77.99 -32.88
CA VAL A 199 32.18 79.20 -32.10
C VAL A 199 33.45 79.70 -31.39
N ASP A 200 34.23 78.80 -30.78
CA ASP A 200 35.51 79.14 -30.15
C ASP A 200 36.51 79.68 -31.18
N GLU A 201 36.62 79.07 -32.36
CA GLU A 201 37.47 79.58 -33.45
C GLU A 201 37.05 80.98 -33.92
N LEU A 202 35.75 81.23 -34.06
CA LEU A 202 35.25 82.56 -34.40
C LEU A 202 35.54 83.58 -33.29
N GLN A 203 35.42 83.20 -32.01
CA GLN A 203 35.80 84.07 -30.90
C GLN A 203 37.30 84.40 -30.93
N ILE A 204 38.16 83.39 -31.12
CA ILE A 204 39.61 83.58 -31.27
C ILE A 204 39.91 84.50 -32.46
N SER A 205 39.27 84.27 -33.61
CA SER A 205 39.44 85.11 -34.81
C SER A 205 39.03 86.56 -34.55
N ILE A 206 37.91 86.80 -33.86
CA ILE A 206 37.46 88.15 -33.50
C ILE A 206 38.43 88.80 -32.51
N GLU A 207 38.90 88.06 -31.50
CA GLU A 207 39.90 88.56 -30.55
C GLU A 207 41.23 88.90 -31.22
N ASP A 208 41.65 88.10 -32.20
CA ASP A 208 42.87 88.31 -32.97
C ASP A 208 42.72 89.46 -33.98
N GLU A 209 41.56 89.61 -34.63
CA GLU A 209 41.24 90.82 -35.42
C GLU A 209 41.23 92.08 -34.55
N GLN A 210 40.65 92.01 -33.35
CA GLN A 210 40.67 93.12 -32.40
C GLN A 210 42.09 93.46 -31.93
N LYS A 211 42.94 92.45 -31.66
CA LYS A 211 44.36 92.65 -31.37
C LYS A 211 45.09 93.25 -32.58
N SER A 212 44.86 92.74 -33.79
CA SER A 212 45.46 93.24 -35.02
C SER A 212 45.08 94.70 -35.28
N ILE A 213 43.80 95.07 -35.11
CA ILE A 213 43.34 96.46 -35.20
C ILE A 213 44.00 97.32 -34.10
N ALA A 214 44.13 96.81 -32.88
CA ALA A 214 44.80 97.52 -31.81
C ALA A 214 46.31 97.71 -32.08
N ASP A 215 46.95 96.74 -32.71
CA ASP A 215 48.37 96.78 -33.08
C ASP A 215 48.61 97.68 -34.32
N GLU A 216 47.71 97.69 -35.30
CA GLU A 216 47.72 98.64 -36.42
C GLU A 216 47.49 100.08 -35.94
N LEU A 217 46.57 100.31 -35.01
CA LEU A 217 46.39 101.61 -34.36
C LEU A 217 47.66 102.03 -33.60
N ARG A 218 48.34 101.11 -32.90
CA ARG A 218 49.65 101.39 -32.28
C ARG A 218 50.74 101.69 -33.30
N ALA A 219 50.76 101.00 -34.44
CA ALA A 219 51.73 101.23 -35.52
C ALA A 219 51.51 102.60 -36.18
N ILE A 220 50.26 103.00 -36.46
CA ILE A 220 49.91 104.34 -36.99
C ILE A 220 50.30 105.43 -35.98
N THR A 221 50.07 105.19 -34.68
CA THR A 221 50.49 106.11 -33.61
C THR A 221 52.02 106.15 -33.45
N GLY A 222 52.72 105.07 -33.81
CA GLY A 222 54.18 104.97 -33.86
C GLY A 222 54.81 105.63 -35.09
N GLU A 223 54.19 105.51 -36.26
CA GLU A 223 54.63 106.15 -37.51
C GLU A 223 54.40 107.68 -37.50
N GLN A 224 53.38 108.17 -36.81
CA GLN A 224 53.25 109.61 -36.51
C GLN A 224 54.35 110.14 -35.59
N LYS A 225 55.03 109.29 -34.81
CA LYS A 225 56.16 109.67 -33.97
C LYS A 225 57.50 109.73 -34.72
N MET A 226 57.71 108.87 -35.73
CA MET A 226 58.95 108.83 -36.52
C MET A 226 59.05 109.95 -37.59
N ASN A 227 57.95 110.64 -37.91
CA ASN A 227 57.92 111.74 -38.89
C ASN A 227 57.98 113.16 -38.24
N ILE A 228 58.16 113.27 -36.92
CA ILE A 228 58.20 114.54 -36.16
C ILE A 228 59.52 114.72 -35.35
N GLU A 229 60.55 113.88 -35.57
CA GLU A 229 61.87 114.05 -34.92
C GLU A 229 63.04 114.18 -35.91
N GLU A 230 62.88 114.94 -36.99
CA GLU A 230 64.00 115.68 -37.60
C GLU A 230 63.66 117.18 -37.64
N GLY A 231 64.09 117.89 -36.59
CA GLY A 231 64.09 119.36 -36.59
C GLY A 231 63.67 120.00 -35.28
N SER A 232 64.57 120.03 -34.29
CA SER A 232 64.98 121.29 -33.63
C SER A 232 65.85 120.98 -32.41
N VAL A 233 67.10 121.41 -32.52
CA VAL A 233 68.08 121.54 -31.43
C VAL A 233 67.67 122.71 -30.51
N VAL A 234 68.13 122.67 -29.26
CA VAL A 234 68.54 123.79 -28.37
C VAL A 234 67.83 123.83 -26.98
N ALA A 235 68.55 123.24 -26.02
CA ALA A 235 69.04 123.79 -24.75
C ALA A 235 68.20 123.87 -23.45
N SER A 236 68.94 123.53 -22.38
CA SER A 236 68.87 123.96 -20.97
C SER A 236 67.87 123.20 -20.10
N ASP A 237 68.06 122.90 -18.82
CA ASP A 237 69.16 122.81 -17.84
C ASP A 237 68.47 122.33 -16.53
N SER A 238 69.25 121.83 -15.56
CA SER A 238 68.89 121.56 -14.15
C SER A 238 68.09 120.27 -13.86
N MET A 239 68.64 119.23 -13.22
CA MET A 239 69.09 119.05 -11.81
C MET A 239 67.98 118.76 -10.78
N VAL A 240 68.34 117.89 -9.81
CA VAL A 240 67.65 117.49 -8.54
C VAL A 240 66.72 116.28 -8.70
N VAL A 241 67.08 115.04 -8.31
CA VAL A 241 67.39 114.44 -6.98
C VAL A 241 66.19 114.44 -6.02
N ASP A 242 65.43 113.35 -5.99
CA ASP A 242 65.36 112.36 -4.89
C ASP A 242 64.52 111.14 -5.33
#